data_AF-A0A961VWU5-F1
#
_entry.id   AF-A0A961VWU5-F1
#
_cell.length_a   1.000
_cell.length_b   1.000
_cell.length_c   1.000
_cell.angle_alpha   90.00
_cell.angle_beta   90.00
_cell.angle_gamma   90.00
#
_symmetry.space_group_name_H-M   'P 1'
#
loop_
_entity.id
_entity.type
_entity.pdbx_description
1 polymer ?
#
loop_
_entity_poly.entity_id
_entity_poly.type
_entity_poly.pdbx_seq_one_letter_code
_entity_poly.pdbx_strand_id
1 'polypeptide(L)'
;MLKDHQDRLLYTVAEVAEANSMPVATLRSRFQRRQFVVAPEVDADPAGIGLPRLLSRESAIAVAIAEALTTRGVSIADATKAAVRFAYAGDADRDPGRLYAKGETVLAVGAQMSRVFNISKSTKFSEIFKSSIFGTGQVPCIVFLVLDELVESVDVRLEQIARRRPVDQRTRGPAGDSEDSRHMVSEESR
;
A
#
# COMPACT_ATOMS: atom_id res chain seq x y z
N MET A 1 13.79 -2.44 16.19
CA MET A 1 14.65 -1.84 15.14
C MET A 1 13.85 -0.73 14.50
N LEU A 2 14.12 0.52 14.86
CA LEU A 2 13.49 1.73 14.31
C LEU A 2 14.59 2.56 13.66
N LYS A 3 14.94 2.24 12.41
CA LYS A 3 15.86 3.03 11.58
C LYS A 3 15.37 2.93 10.12
N ASP A 4 15.39 4.05 9.40
CA ASP A 4 15.12 4.23 7.95
C ASP A 4 13.69 4.60 7.46
N HIS A 5 12.90 5.36 8.23
CA HIS A 5 11.66 5.97 7.67
C HIS A 5 11.85 7.36 7.03
N GLN A 6 12.99 8.03 7.22
CA GLN A 6 13.17 9.43 6.80
C GLN A 6 13.43 9.63 5.29
N ASP A 7 13.82 8.60 4.53
CA ASP A 7 14.12 8.72 3.09
C ASP A 7 13.06 8.11 2.17
N ARG A 8 11.86 7.79 2.68
CA ARG A 8 10.79 7.22 1.84
C ARG A 8 10.14 8.31 0.98
N LEU A 9 10.21 8.14 -0.34
CA LEU A 9 9.49 8.96 -1.30
C LEU A 9 7.97 8.81 -1.07
N LEU A 10 7.31 9.93 -0.78
CA LEU A 10 5.86 10.01 -0.65
C LEU A 10 5.21 10.65 -1.88
N TYR A 11 3.96 10.27 -2.15
CA TYR A 11 3.18 10.63 -3.32
C TYR A 11 1.83 11.22 -2.93
N THR A 12 1.41 12.25 -3.62
CA THR A 12 0.06 12.81 -3.46
C THR A 12 -1.01 11.83 -3.95
N VAL A 13 -2.25 12.01 -3.50
CA VAL A 13 -3.40 11.25 -4.02
C VAL A 13 -3.52 11.35 -5.55
N ALA A 14 -3.14 12.48 -6.14
CA ALA A 14 -3.18 12.67 -7.59
C ALA A 14 -2.13 11.80 -8.31
N GLU A 15 -0.91 11.78 -7.80
CA GLU A 15 0.17 10.94 -8.35
C GLU A 15 -0.10 9.45 -8.17
N VAL A 16 -0.64 9.04 -7.02
CA VAL A 16 -1.06 7.64 -6.81
C VAL A 16 -2.20 7.25 -7.76
N ALA A 17 -3.15 8.15 -8.00
CA ALA A 17 -4.22 7.93 -8.97
C ALA A 17 -3.68 7.81 -10.40
N GLU A 18 -2.72 8.65 -10.80
CA GLU A 18 -2.02 8.57 -12.08
C GLU A 18 -1.29 7.21 -12.23
N ALA A 19 -0.50 6.82 -11.23
CA ALA A 19 0.22 5.55 -11.22
C ALA A 19 -0.72 4.34 -11.37
N ASN A 20 -1.92 4.42 -10.79
CA ASN A 20 -2.93 3.37 -10.85
C ASN A 20 -3.92 3.50 -12.03
N SER A 21 -3.73 4.46 -12.93
CA SER A 21 -4.68 4.77 -14.02
C SER A 21 -6.12 4.95 -13.53
N MET A 22 -6.30 5.54 -12.34
CA MET A 22 -7.59 5.75 -11.69
C MET A 22 -7.98 7.24 -11.72
N PRO A 23 -9.27 7.59 -11.83
CA PRO A 23 -9.70 8.96 -11.64
C PRO A 23 -9.38 9.46 -10.22
N VAL A 24 -8.72 10.63 -10.11
CA VAL A 24 -8.35 11.25 -8.82
C VAL A 24 -9.56 11.43 -7.90
N ALA A 25 -10.71 11.79 -8.46
CA ALA A 25 -11.95 11.96 -7.70
C ALA A 25 -12.43 10.66 -7.05
N THR A 26 -12.30 9.52 -7.76
CA THR A 26 -12.63 8.20 -7.23
C THR A 26 -11.73 7.86 -6.05
N LEU A 27 -10.41 7.99 -6.22
CA LEU A 27 -9.47 7.66 -5.15
C LEU A 27 -9.68 8.57 -3.92
N ARG A 28 -9.86 9.87 -4.14
CA ARG A 28 -10.17 10.83 -3.07
C ARG A 28 -11.44 10.45 -2.33
N SER A 29 -12.51 10.10 -3.05
CA SER A 29 -13.78 9.68 -2.43
C SER A 29 -13.59 8.41 -1.59
N ARG A 30 -12.76 7.45 -2.03
CA ARG A 30 -12.51 6.21 -1.28
C ARG A 30 -11.75 6.50 0.03
N PHE A 31 -10.74 7.37 0.00
CA PHE A 31 -10.07 7.83 1.23
C PHE A 31 -11.00 8.59 2.18
N GLN A 32 -11.84 9.49 1.65
CA GLN A 32 -12.82 10.23 2.47
C GLN A 32 -13.82 9.31 3.16
N ARG A 33 -14.25 8.23 2.48
CA ARG A 33 -15.15 7.21 3.02
C ARG A 33 -14.45 6.18 3.91
N ARG A 34 -13.15 6.37 4.20
CA ARG A 34 -12.32 5.42 4.97
C ARG A 34 -12.30 4.00 4.37
N GLN A 35 -12.49 3.91 3.05
CA GLN A 35 -12.41 2.65 2.31
C GLN A 35 -10.97 2.26 1.98
N PHE A 36 -10.03 3.19 2.11
CA PHE A 36 -8.60 2.91 2.22
C PHE A 36 -8.12 3.41 3.57
N VAL A 37 -7.38 2.57 4.28
CA VAL A 37 -6.75 2.93 5.55
C VAL A 37 -5.35 3.45 5.24
N VAL A 38 -5.07 4.60 5.82
CA VAL A 38 -3.77 5.28 5.77
C VAL A 38 -2.92 4.58 6.82
N ALA A 39 -1.71 4.17 6.49
CA ALA A 39 -0.81 3.61 7.49
C ALA A 39 -0.11 4.79 8.18
N PRO A 40 -0.53 5.19 9.41
CA PRO A 40 -0.10 6.46 10.02
C PRO A 40 1.40 6.52 10.33
N GLU A 41 2.08 5.37 10.33
CA GLU A 41 3.53 5.27 10.55
C GLU A 41 4.36 5.62 9.30
N VAL A 42 3.74 5.66 8.12
CA VAL A 42 4.45 5.81 6.82
C VAL A 42 3.76 6.76 5.84
N ASP A 43 2.44 6.91 5.93
CA ASP A 43 1.67 7.89 5.16
C ASP A 43 1.47 9.16 5.98
N ALA A 44 1.40 10.32 5.31
CA ALA A 44 1.13 11.59 5.98
C ALA A 44 -0.32 12.03 5.76
N ASP A 45 -1.05 12.19 6.87
CA ASP A 45 -2.35 12.85 6.87
C ASP A 45 -2.21 14.33 6.46
N PRO A 46 -3.25 14.93 5.85
CA PRO A 46 -3.23 16.34 5.50
C PRO A 46 -3.14 17.21 6.77
N ALA A 47 -2.06 17.97 6.93
CA ALA A 47 -1.80 18.80 8.11
C ALA A 47 -2.49 20.20 8.08
N GLY A 48 -3.64 20.33 7.41
CA GLY A 48 -4.41 21.57 7.34
C GLY A 48 -4.75 22.03 5.92
N ILE A 49 -5.16 23.30 5.79
CA ILE A 49 -5.62 23.88 4.52
C ILE A 49 -4.45 23.93 3.52
N GLY A 50 -4.61 23.29 2.38
CA GLY A 50 -3.65 23.33 1.28
C GLY A 50 -2.54 22.26 1.32
N LEU A 51 -2.40 21.52 2.41
CA LEU A 51 -1.44 20.41 2.49
C LEU A 51 -2.10 19.11 2.02
N PRO A 52 -1.62 18.51 0.92
CA PRO A 52 -2.20 17.27 0.41
C PRO A 52 -1.87 16.10 1.33
N ARG A 53 -2.76 15.11 1.35
CA ARG A 53 -2.45 13.77 1.85
C ARG A 53 -1.29 13.20 1.04
N LEU A 54 -0.29 12.65 1.75
CA LEU A 54 0.86 11.99 1.16
C LEU A 54 0.81 10.49 1.47
N LEU A 55 1.14 9.69 0.48
CA LEU A 55 0.99 8.24 0.44
C LEU A 55 2.31 7.60 0.09
N SER A 56 2.64 6.52 0.79
CA SER A 56 3.78 5.66 0.52
C SER A 56 3.59 4.83 -0.75
N ARG A 57 4.70 4.21 -1.20
CA ARG A 57 4.68 3.21 -2.28
C ARG A 57 3.75 2.05 -1.92
N GLU A 58 3.77 1.60 -0.68
CA GLU A 58 2.92 0.53 -0.16
C GLU A 58 1.43 0.90 -0.30
N SER A 59 1.06 2.13 0.06
CA SER A 59 -0.29 2.66 -0.17
C SER A 59 -0.68 2.64 -1.65
N ALA A 60 0.23 3.00 -2.56
CA ALA A 60 -0.04 2.96 -3.99
C ALA A 60 -0.28 1.53 -4.51
N ILE A 61 0.48 0.54 -4.02
CA ILE A 61 0.29 -0.88 -4.33
C ILE A 61 -1.04 -1.40 -3.77
N ALA A 62 -1.39 -1.01 -2.53
CA ALA A 62 -2.66 -1.39 -1.93
C ALA A 62 -3.84 -0.89 -2.78
N VAL A 63 -3.76 0.33 -3.32
CA VAL A 63 -4.77 0.88 -4.24
C VAL A 63 -4.87 0.04 -5.52
N ALA A 64 -3.73 -0.33 -6.11
CA ALA A 64 -3.67 -1.17 -7.32
C ALA A 64 -4.37 -2.51 -7.13
N ILE A 65 -4.03 -3.20 -6.04
CA ILE A 65 -4.55 -4.53 -5.71
C ILE A 65 -6.05 -4.44 -5.44
N ALA A 66 -6.49 -3.47 -4.64
CA ALA A 66 -7.89 -3.31 -4.31
C ALA A 66 -8.74 -3.03 -5.57
N GLU A 67 -8.24 -2.23 -6.52
CA GLU A 67 -8.91 -1.99 -7.80
C GLU A 67 -8.96 -3.25 -8.67
N ALA A 68 -7.84 -3.97 -8.78
CA ALA A 68 -7.77 -5.22 -9.53
C ALA A 68 -8.72 -6.30 -8.96
N LEU A 69 -8.92 -6.34 -7.64
CA LEU A 69 -9.90 -7.23 -7.01
C LEU A 69 -11.33 -6.74 -7.22
N THR A 70 -11.58 -5.43 -7.09
CA THR A 70 -12.92 -4.84 -7.27
C THR A 70 -13.45 -5.05 -8.69
N THR A 71 -12.60 -4.88 -9.70
CA THR A 71 -12.94 -5.16 -11.11
C THR A 71 -13.26 -6.63 -11.38
N ARG A 72 -12.84 -7.53 -10.50
CA ARG A 72 -13.14 -8.98 -10.53
C ARG A 72 -14.33 -9.36 -9.62
N GLY A 73 -15.08 -8.38 -9.13
CA GLY A 73 -16.32 -8.59 -8.36
C GLY A 73 -16.12 -8.76 -6.85
N VAL A 74 -14.91 -8.57 -6.33
CA VAL A 74 -14.68 -8.51 -4.87
C VAL A 74 -15.24 -7.20 -4.33
N SER A 75 -15.89 -7.23 -3.16
CA SER A 75 -16.37 -6.00 -2.53
C SER A 75 -15.19 -5.06 -2.22
N ILE A 76 -15.37 -3.74 -2.36
CA ILE A 76 -14.28 -2.79 -2.09
C ILE A 76 -13.73 -2.92 -0.66
N ALA A 77 -14.59 -3.25 0.31
CA ALA A 77 -14.17 -3.43 1.71
C ALA A 77 -13.23 -4.63 1.87
N ASP A 78 -13.59 -5.78 1.27
CA ASP A 78 -12.77 -6.99 1.32
C ASP A 78 -11.49 -6.84 0.48
N ALA A 79 -11.61 -6.19 -0.68
CA ALA A 79 -10.51 -5.88 -1.58
C ALA A 79 -9.45 -5.02 -0.89
N THR A 80 -9.85 -3.92 -0.24
CA THR A 80 -8.92 -3.08 0.54
C THR A 80 -8.30 -3.88 1.69
N LYS A 81 -9.10 -4.64 2.45
CA LYS A 81 -8.58 -5.41 3.59
C LYS A 81 -7.49 -6.39 3.14
N ALA A 82 -7.71 -7.09 2.03
CA ALA A 82 -6.72 -7.98 1.44
C ALA A 82 -5.49 -7.22 0.92
N ALA A 83 -5.71 -6.11 0.23
CA ALA A 83 -4.66 -5.29 -0.36
C ALA A 83 -3.73 -4.66 0.70
N VAL A 84 -4.28 -4.08 1.77
CA VAL A 84 -3.51 -3.50 2.87
C VAL A 84 -2.69 -4.56 3.57
N ARG A 85 -3.30 -5.74 3.85
CA ARG A 85 -2.57 -6.85 4.47
C ARG A 85 -1.37 -7.25 3.62
N PHE A 86 -1.56 -7.39 2.31
CA PHE A 86 -0.45 -7.69 1.39
C PHE A 86 0.59 -6.57 1.41
N ALA A 87 0.15 -5.33 1.15
CA ALA A 87 1.03 -4.19 0.86
C ALA A 87 1.78 -3.65 2.08
N TYR A 88 1.39 -4.00 3.31
CA TYR A 88 2.08 -3.53 4.52
C TYR A 88 2.69 -4.64 5.36
N ALA A 89 2.02 -5.80 5.45
CA ALA A 89 2.49 -6.88 6.31
C ALA A 89 3.31 -7.94 5.54
N GLY A 90 3.18 -7.99 4.21
CA GLY A 90 3.77 -9.05 3.41
C GLY A 90 3.42 -10.45 3.93
N ASP A 91 4.40 -11.36 3.88
CA ASP A 91 4.45 -12.60 4.66
C ASP A 91 5.50 -12.40 5.76
N ALA A 92 5.45 -13.15 6.86
CA ALA A 92 6.06 -12.86 8.18
C ALA A 92 7.54 -12.39 8.20
N ASP A 93 8.28 -12.51 7.10
CA ASP A 93 9.70 -12.15 6.98
C ASP A 93 10.06 -11.32 5.72
N ARG A 94 9.11 -10.76 4.94
CA ARG A 94 9.45 -10.08 3.65
C ARG A 94 8.60 -8.87 3.29
N ASP A 95 9.27 -7.86 2.73
CA ASP A 95 8.62 -6.69 2.14
C ASP A 95 7.67 -7.06 0.99
N PRO A 96 6.49 -6.41 0.89
CA PRO A 96 5.48 -6.65 -0.14
C PRO A 96 5.98 -6.56 -1.58
N GLY A 97 6.97 -5.69 -1.85
CA GLY A 97 7.62 -5.55 -3.16
C GLY A 97 8.74 -6.56 -3.44
N ARG A 98 9.03 -7.45 -2.49
CA ARG A 98 10.09 -8.47 -2.54
C ARG A 98 9.55 -9.87 -2.25
N LEU A 99 8.24 -10.05 -2.34
CA LEU A 99 7.63 -11.35 -2.11
C LEU A 99 8.14 -12.30 -3.20
N TYR A 100 8.97 -13.23 -2.74
CA TYR A 100 9.56 -14.35 -3.46
C TYR A 100 10.51 -14.02 -4.63
N ALA A 101 11.82 -14.22 -4.40
CA ALA A 101 12.87 -14.08 -5.43
C ALA A 101 12.75 -15.08 -6.61
N LYS A 102 11.86 -16.07 -6.53
CA LYS A 102 11.61 -17.11 -7.53
C LYS A 102 10.14 -17.55 -7.43
N GLY A 103 9.47 -17.66 -8.57
CA GLY A 103 8.05 -18.01 -8.67
C GLY A 103 7.18 -16.78 -8.96
N GLU A 104 5.87 -16.99 -9.01
CA GLU A 104 4.85 -15.95 -9.16
C GLU A 104 4.14 -15.71 -7.82
N THR A 105 4.02 -14.45 -7.41
CA THR A 105 3.26 -14.08 -6.22
C THR A 105 1.78 -13.99 -6.56
N VAL A 106 0.96 -14.82 -5.92
CA VAL A 106 -0.48 -14.85 -6.15
C VAL A 106 -1.25 -14.56 -4.87
N LEU A 107 -2.12 -13.57 -4.93
CA LEU A 107 -3.10 -13.30 -3.88
C LEU A 107 -4.40 -14.01 -4.23
N ALA A 108 -4.83 -14.91 -3.33
CA ALA A 108 -6.14 -15.54 -3.36
C ALA A 108 -7.08 -14.81 -2.40
N VAL A 109 -8.27 -14.45 -2.87
CA VAL A 109 -9.31 -13.85 -2.04
C VAL A 109 -10.57 -14.71 -2.14
N GLY A 110 -11.06 -15.19 -1.00
CA GLY A 110 -12.31 -15.92 -0.85
C GLY A 110 -13.25 -15.23 0.14
N ALA A 111 -14.44 -15.81 0.34
CA ALA A 111 -15.53 -15.21 1.10
C ALA A 111 -15.21 -14.87 2.57
N GLN A 112 -14.28 -15.60 3.20
CA GLN A 112 -13.96 -15.42 4.62
C GLN A 112 -12.52 -14.94 4.85
N MET A 113 -11.64 -15.07 3.86
CA MET A 113 -10.26 -14.59 4.01
C MET A 113 -9.50 -14.46 2.70
N SER A 114 -8.37 -13.77 2.79
CA SER A 114 -7.35 -13.65 1.75
C SER A 114 -6.03 -14.29 2.19
N ARG A 115 -5.29 -14.85 1.23
CA ARG A 115 -4.01 -15.52 1.44
C ARG A 115 -3.07 -15.30 0.26
N VAL A 116 -1.78 -15.15 0.56
CA VAL A 116 -0.72 -15.00 -0.44
C VAL A 116 -0.04 -16.35 -0.66
N PHE A 117 0.29 -16.65 -1.91
CA PHE A 117 0.98 -17.85 -2.33
C PHE A 117 2.20 -17.49 -3.18
N ASN A 118 3.28 -18.25 -3.02
CA ASN A 118 4.33 -18.35 -4.02
C ASN A 118 4.05 -19.56 -4.91
N ILE A 119 3.85 -19.33 -6.19
CA ILE A 119 3.65 -20.40 -7.17
C ILE A 119 4.94 -20.59 -7.96
N SER A 120 5.52 -21.78 -7.84
CA SER A 120 6.60 -22.25 -8.71
C SER A 120 6.04 -23.07 -9.86
N LYS A 121 6.83 -23.32 -10.92
CA LYS A 121 6.43 -24.23 -12.02
C LYS A 121 6.07 -25.64 -11.56
N SER A 122 6.54 -26.07 -10.39
CA SER A 122 6.23 -27.36 -9.77
C SER A 122 5.01 -27.34 -8.85
N THR A 123 4.47 -26.16 -8.52
CA THR A 123 3.34 -26.03 -7.58
C THR A 123 2.05 -26.51 -8.25
N LYS A 124 1.39 -27.51 -7.64
CA LYS A 124 0.13 -28.02 -8.19
C LYS A 124 -1.03 -27.12 -7.78
N PHE A 125 -1.91 -26.81 -8.73
CA PHE A 125 -3.12 -26.02 -8.46
C PHE A 125 -3.98 -26.62 -7.32
N SER A 126 -4.02 -27.95 -7.20
CA SER A 126 -4.71 -28.65 -6.12
C SER A 126 -4.18 -28.32 -4.72
N GLU A 127 -2.89 -27.99 -4.58
CA GLU A 127 -2.28 -27.62 -3.30
C GLU A 127 -2.76 -26.22 -2.88
N ILE A 128 -2.80 -25.29 -3.83
CA ILE A 128 -3.34 -23.94 -3.64
C ILE A 128 -4.80 -24.03 -3.25
N PHE A 129 -5.58 -24.83 -3.98
CA PHE A 129 -7.01 -25.00 -3.72
C PHE A 129 -7.28 -25.68 -2.38
N LYS A 130 -6.57 -26.75 -2.02
CA LYS A 130 -6.70 -27.42 -0.70
C LYS A 130 -6.33 -26.50 0.46
N SER A 131 -5.33 -25.64 0.27
CA SER A 131 -4.94 -24.65 1.28
C SER A 131 -5.87 -23.43 1.38
N SER A 132 -6.77 -23.28 0.40
CA SER A 132 -7.77 -22.22 0.28
C SER A 132 -9.20 -22.69 0.59
N ILE A 133 -9.48 -24.00 0.53
CA ILE A 133 -10.75 -24.58 0.97
C ILE A 133 -10.74 -24.65 2.50
N PHE A 134 -11.40 -23.67 3.10
CA PHE A 134 -11.77 -23.67 4.52
C PHE A 134 -12.74 -24.83 4.79
N GLY A 135 -12.64 -25.41 5.99
CA GLY A 135 -13.32 -26.64 6.42
C GLY A 135 -14.86 -26.59 6.49
N THR A 136 -15.53 -25.75 5.70
CA THR A 136 -16.98 -25.53 5.70
C THR A 136 -17.71 -26.22 4.54
N GLY A 137 -17.00 -26.90 3.63
CA GLY A 137 -17.62 -27.71 2.56
C GLY A 137 -18.26 -26.92 1.40
N GLN A 138 -18.28 -25.59 1.48
CA GLN A 138 -18.57 -24.72 0.34
C GLN A 138 -17.25 -24.29 -0.30
N VAL A 139 -17.18 -24.35 -1.63
CA VAL A 139 -16.07 -23.76 -2.39
C VAL A 139 -16.45 -22.29 -2.60
N PRO A 140 -15.92 -21.34 -1.81
CA PRO A 140 -16.11 -19.93 -2.15
C PRO A 140 -15.53 -19.66 -3.53
N CYS A 141 -16.10 -18.74 -4.29
CA CYS A 141 -15.43 -18.20 -5.46
C CYS A 141 -14.08 -17.64 -5.00
N ILE A 142 -12.98 -18.13 -5.59
CA ILE A 142 -11.63 -17.66 -5.29
C ILE A 142 -11.15 -16.83 -6.46
N VAL A 143 -10.82 -15.57 -6.19
CA VAL A 143 -10.15 -14.70 -7.16
C VAL A 143 -8.65 -14.81 -6.94
N PHE A 144 -7.92 -15.20 -7.98
CA PHE A 144 -6.46 -15.19 -8.00
C PHE A 144 -5.96 -13.96 -8.76
N LEU A 145 -5.03 -13.24 -8.14
CA LEU A 145 -4.37 -12.09 -8.73
C LEU A 145 -2.85 -12.32 -8.69
N VAL A 146 -2.23 -12.36 -9.87
CA VAL A 146 -0.76 -12.32 -10.00
C VAL A 146 -0.31 -10.90 -9.69
N LEU A 147 0.60 -10.75 -8.74
CA LEU A 147 0.97 -9.46 -8.18
C LEU A 147 2.24 -8.88 -8.76
N ASP A 148 3.14 -9.70 -9.29
CA ASP A 148 4.47 -9.24 -9.70
C ASP A 148 4.37 -8.20 -10.83
N GLU A 149 3.61 -8.48 -11.89
CA GLU A 149 3.37 -7.55 -13.00
C GLU A 149 2.66 -6.27 -12.54
N LEU A 150 1.74 -6.40 -11.58
CA LEU A 150 0.98 -5.27 -11.06
C LEU A 150 1.88 -4.33 -10.24
N VAL A 151 2.70 -4.90 -9.36
CA VAL A 151 3.65 -4.16 -8.53
C VAL A 151 4.70 -3.48 -9.41
N GLU A 152 5.28 -4.21 -10.37
CA GLU A 152 6.26 -3.67 -11.31
C GLU A 152 5.66 -2.51 -12.12
N SER A 153 4.45 -2.66 -12.63
CA SER A 153 3.78 -1.58 -13.37
C SER A 153 3.56 -0.33 -12.51
N VAL A 154 3.20 -0.48 -11.23
CA VAL A 154 3.01 0.66 -10.32
C VAL A 154 4.35 1.34 -10.04
N ASP A 155 5.39 0.56 -9.75
CA ASP A 155 6.73 1.07 -9.45
C ASP A 155 7.32 1.88 -10.60
N VAL A 156 7.27 1.33 -11.81
CA VAL A 156 7.76 2.02 -13.02
C VAL A 156 7.07 3.37 -13.18
N ARG A 157 5.77 3.46 -12.91
CA ARG A 157 5.01 4.71 -13.03
C ARG A 157 5.34 5.68 -11.89
N LEU A 158 5.47 5.21 -10.65
CA LEU A 158 5.89 6.03 -9.52
C LEU A 158 7.29 6.61 -9.74
N GLU A 159 8.22 5.83 -10.27
CA GLU A 159 9.56 6.31 -10.64
C GLU A 159 9.50 7.39 -11.72
N GLN A 160 8.70 7.19 -12.76
CA GLN A 160 8.52 8.19 -13.82
C GLN A 160 7.96 9.50 -13.25
N ILE A 161 7.00 9.42 -12.33
CA ILE A 161 6.45 10.58 -11.62
C ILE A 161 7.54 11.26 -10.78
N ALA A 162 8.29 10.51 -9.97
CA ALA A 162 9.35 11.05 -9.12
C ALA A 162 10.42 11.79 -9.94
N ARG A 163 10.78 11.27 -11.13
CA ARG A 163 11.74 11.91 -12.05
C ARG A 163 11.24 13.24 -12.63
N ARG A 164 9.92 13.45 -12.71
CA ARG A 164 9.31 14.70 -13.20
C ARG A 164 9.24 15.78 -12.13
N ARG A 165 9.40 15.45 -10.84
CA ARG A 165 9.32 16.43 -9.76
C ARG A 165 10.46 17.46 -9.82
N PRO A 166 10.19 18.74 -9.52
CA PRO A 166 11.23 19.72 -9.24
C PRO A 166 12.14 19.21 -8.12
N VAL A 167 13.44 19.51 -8.19
CA VAL A 167 14.45 19.00 -7.24
C VAL A 167 14.07 19.28 -5.77
N ASP A 168 13.46 20.44 -5.51
CA ASP A 168 13.03 20.89 -4.17
C ASP A 168 11.88 20.07 -3.56
N GLN A 169 11.19 19.25 -4.36
CA GLN A 169 10.05 18.42 -3.93
C GLN A 169 10.39 16.92 -3.86
N ARG A 170 11.64 16.53 -4.15
CA ARG A 170 12.07 15.12 -4.13
C ARG A 170 12.44 14.61 -2.72
N THR A 171 12.71 15.51 -1.78
CA THR A 171 13.30 15.19 -0.45
C THR A 171 12.43 15.60 0.74
N ARG A 172 11.25 16.19 0.56
CA ARG A 172 10.38 16.53 1.69
C ARG A 172 9.52 15.34 2.10
N GLY A 173 10.08 14.46 2.92
CA GLY A 173 9.28 13.74 3.92
C GLY A 173 8.59 14.74 4.85
N PRO A 174 7.57 14.32 5.63
CA PRO A 174 6.96 15.20 6.63
C PRO A 174 8.09 15.77 7.49
N ALA A 175 8.15 17.09 7.60
CA ALA A 175 9.12 17.76 8.45
C ALA A 175 8.99 17.11 9.83
N GLY A 176 10.00 16.35 10.24
CA GLY A 176 10.12 15.97 11.63
C GLY A 176 10.10 17.27 12.40
N ASP A 177 9.13 17.40 13.31
CA ASP A 177 9.15 18.46 14.32
C ASP A 177 10.52 18.37 15.00
N SER A 178 11.41 19.25 14.57
CA SER A 178 12.66 19.51 15.24
C SER A 178 12.28 20.09 16.60
N GLU A 179 12.27 19.22 17.62
CA GLU A 179 12.42 19.58 19.02
C GLU A 179 13.75 20.30 19.20
N ASP A 180 13.83 21.54 18.73
CA ASP A 180 14.93 22.42 19.10
C ASP A 180 14.56 23.87 18.81
N SER A 181 13.86 24.50 19.77
CA SER A 181 13.91 25.94 20.06
C SER A 181 12.85 26.31 21.10
N ARG A 182 13.25 26.29 22.39
CA ARG A 182 13.11 27.44 23.29
C ARG A 182 13.83 27.15 24.61
N HIS A 183 15.10 27.53 24.59
CA HIS A 183 15.90 27.81 25.76
C HIS A 183 15.37 29.04 26.52
N MET A 184 15.57 28.99 27.84
CA MET A 184 15.80 30.10 28.77
C MET A 184 14.65 31.09 29.05
N VAL A 185 14.02 30.89 30.21
CA VAL A 185 13.71 32.02 31.09
C VAL A 185 14.60 31.87 32.32
N SER A 186 15.61 32.74 32.37
CA SER A 186 16.50 32.92 33.51
C SER A 186 15.74 33.40 34.74
N GLU A 187 16.27 32.99 35.90
CA GLU A 187 16.07 33.62 37.20
C GLU A 187 16.27 35.15 37.13
N GLU A 188 15.41 35.91 37.81
CA GLU A 188 15.77 36.74 38.98
C GLU A 188 14.75 37.87 39.26
N SER A 189 14.59 38.14 40.57
CA SER A 189 14.18 39.42 41.19
C SER A 189 12.69 39.76 41.31
N ARG A 190 12.03 39.32 42.39
CA ARG A 190 11.84 40.09 43.66
C ARG A 190 10.80 39.43 44.57
#